data_AF-A0A7C1VM62-F1
#
_entry.id   AF-A0A7C1VM62-F1
#
_cell.length_a   1.000
_cell.length_b   1.000
_cell.length_c   1.000
_cell.angle_alpha   90.00
_cell.angle_beta   90.00
_cell.angle_gamma   90.00
#
_symmetry.space_group_name_H-M   'P 1'
#
loop_
_entity.id
_entity.type
_entity.pdbx_description
1 polymer ?
#
loop_
_entity_poly.entity_id
_entity_poly.type
_entity_poly.pdbx_seq_one_letter_code
_entity_poly.pdbx_strand_id
1 'polypeptide(L)'
;MQISAELYEFAIKVVDDRVREIKVTREDFNALKQVVEELAQAQKKTEERLDRVEAAVEQLAQAQKRTEEELCSLVREHAKTREMVAGLSDTVGYGLENQAYKALPRLLERDFDLKIKDRLARRYIVYKDGKEDEEYARQKGIKVYYSYEF
;
A
#
# COMPACT_ATOMS: atom_id res chain seq x y z
N MET A 1 52.77 41.24 63.59
CA MET A 1 51.33 41.08 63.90
C MET A 1 51.12 39.61 64.21
N GLN A 2 51.00 39.23 65.49
CA GLN A 2 50.72 37.84 65.87
C GLN A 2 49.20 37.67 65.89
N ILE A 3 48.72 36.69 65.13
CA ILE A 3 47.31 36.29 65.16
C ILE A 3 47.04 35.67 66.53
N SER A 4 45.96 36.07 67.22
CA SER A 4 45.60 35.47 68.50
C SER A 4 45.19 34.00 68.29
N ALA A 5 45.45 33.14 69.28
CA ALA A 5 45.09 31.72 69.20
C ALA A 5 43.60 31.50 68.89
N GLU A 6 42.74 32.37 69.43
CA GLU A 6 41.29 32.36 69.20
C GLU A 6 40.92 32.65 67.74
N LEU A 7 41.60 33.60 67.10
CA LEU A 7 41.35 33.93 65.69
C LEU A 7 41.81 32.80 64.76
N TYR A 8 42.87 32.08 65.14
CA TYR A 8 43.40 30.94 64.40
C TYR A 8 42.48 29.72 64.51
N GLU A 9 41.99 29.40 65.72
CA GLU A 9 40.97 28.35 65.92
C GLU A 9 39.68 28.66 65.17
N PHE A 10 39.21 29.92 65.22
CA PHE A 10 38.02 30.33 64.51
C PHE A 10 38.18 30.18 62.99
N ALA A 11 39.32 30.60 62.44
CA ALA A 11 39.62 30.45 61.01
C ALA A 11 39.67 28.97 60.58
N ILE A 12 40.27 28.09 61.38
CA ILE A 12 40.27 26.64 61.10
C ILE A 12 38.84 26.11 61.07
N LYS A 13 38.01 26.47 62.06
CA LYS A 13 36.63 25.99 62.17
C LYS A 13 35.77 26.45 61.00
N VAL A 14 35.88 27.72 60.60
CA VAL A 14 35.17 28.27 59.42
C VAL A 14 35.63 27.59 58.13
N VAL A 15 36.94 27.33 57.97
CA VAL A 15 37.46 26.62 56.81
C VAL A 15 36.98 25.16 56.79
N ASP A 16 37.00 24.45 57.91
CA ASP A 16 36.53 23.06 58.00
C ASP A 16 35.03 22.94 57.72
N ASP A 17 34.21 23.83 58.26
CA ASP A 17 32.77 23.85 58.01
C ASP A 17 32.48 24.15 56.54
N ARG A 18 33.21 25.10 55.93
CA ARG A 18 33.04 25.42 54.51
C ARG A 18 33.55 24.33 53.57
N VAL A 19 34.63 23.64 53.95
CA VAL A 19 35.19 22.51 53.19
C VAL A 19 34.29 21.28 53.30
N ARG A 20 33.61 21.07 54.44
CA ARG A 20 32.59 20.02 54.60
C ARG A 20 31.40 20.22 53.67
N GLU A 21 30.91 21.45 53.53
CA GLU A 21 29.77 21.75 52.63
C GLU A 21 30.08 21.56 51.14
N ILE A 22 31.35 21.70 50.73
CA ILE A 22 31.77 21.65 49.31
C ILE A 22 32.33 20.26 48.93
N LYS A 23 32.64 19.40 49.91
CA LYS A 23 33.26 18.10 49.64
C LYS A 23 32.25 17.11 49.08
N VAL A 24 32.45 16.72 47.82
CA VAL A 24 31.92 15.46 47.30
C VAL A 24 32.55 14.32 48.09
N THR A 25 31.72 13.47 48.69
CA THR A 25 32.22 12.32 49.45
C THR A 25 32.71 11.24 48.49
N ARG A 26 33.56 10.32 48.97
CA ARG A 26 34.00 9.18 48.14
C ARG A 26 32.80 8.30 47.78
N GLU A 27 31.83 8.24 48.68
CA GLU A 27 30.57 7.53 48.54
C GLU A 27 29.75 8.11 47.39
N ASP A 28 29.57 9.44 47.32
CA ASP A 28 28.87 10.11 46.21
C ASP A 28 29.55 9.87 44.87
N PHE A 29 30.88 9.94 44.84
CA PHE A 29 31.65 9.67 43.62
C PHE A 29 31.52 8.22 43.16
N ASN A 30 31.56 7.27 44.09
CA ASN A 30 31.39 5.85 43.78
C ASN A 30 29.95 5.55 43.32
N ALA A 31 28.94 6.18 43.94
CA ALA A 31 27.55 6.07 43.49
C ALA A 31 27.37 6.63 42.07
N LEU A 32 27.94 7.81 41.78
CA LEU A 32 27.92 8.38 40.44
C LEU A 32 28.62 7.48 39.43
N LYS A 33 29.80 6.93 39.77
CA LYS A 33 30.53 5.99 38.92
C LYS A 33 29.66 4.78 38.58
N GLN A 34 28.98 4.20 39.56
CA GLN A 34 28.09 3.07 39.34
C GLN A 34 26.92 3.43 38.41
N VAL A 35 26.27 4.58 38.62
CA VAL A 35 25.20 5.06 37.73
C VAL A 35 25.71 5.25 36.30
N VAL A 36 26.91 5.79 36.12
CA VAL A 36 27.53 5.95 34.79
C VAL A 36 27.83 4.59 34.13
N GLU A 37 28.30 3.61 34.90
CA GLU A 37 28.52 2.25 34.39
C GLU A 37 27.20 1.57 33.96
N GLU A 38 26.14 1.73 34.75
CA GLU A 38 24.79 1.22 34.43
C GLU A 38 24.23 1.89 33.17
N LEU A 39 24.39 3.22 33.02
CA LEU A 39 24.00 3.97 31.83
C LEU A 39 24.77 3.51 30.59
N ALA A 40 26.08 3.29 30.70
CA ALA A 40 26.90 2.80 29.59
C ALA A 40 26.46 1.40 29.14
N GLN A 41 26.11 0.51 30.08
CA GLN A 41 25.57 -0.80 29.75
C GLN A 41 24.19 -0.72 29.09
N ALA A 42 23.31 0.15 29.60
CA ALA A 42 21.98 0.38 29.01
C ALA A 42 22.09 0.97 27.60
N GLN A 43 23.04 1.88 27.38
CA GLN A 43 23.33 2.44 26.06
C GLN A 43 23.82 1.37 25.10
N LYS A 44 24.80 0.55 25.50
CA LYS A 44 25.30 -0.56 24.66
C LYS A 44 24.18 -1.52 24.24
N LYS A 45 23.31 -1.91 25.18
CA LYS A 45 22.14 -2.76 24.87
C LYS A 45 21.16 -2.09 23.91
N THR A 46 21.07 -0.76 23.95
CA THR A 46 20.21 0.01 23.04
C THR A 46 20.81 0.07 21.64
N GLU A 47 22.12 0.27 21.52
CA GLU A 47 22.85 0.19 20.24
C GLU A 47 22.69 -1.20 19.60
N GLU A 48 22.88 -2.28 20.36
CA GLU A 48 22.66 -3.66 19.87
C GLU A 48 21.20 -3.94 19.43
N ARG A 49 20.22 -3.22 19.99
CA ARG A 49 18.83 -3.29 19.54
C ARG A 49 18.63 -2.47 18.26
N LEU A 50 19.30 -1.33 18.14
CA LEU A 50 19.23 -0.47 16.97
C LEU A 50 19.82 -1.18 15.74
N ASP A 51 20.98 -1.82 15.89
CA ASP A 51 21.61 -2.59 14.81
C ASP A 51 20.70 -3.71 14.29
N ARG A 52 19.98 -4.38 15.19
CA ARG A 52 18.99 -5.41 14.82
C ARG A 52 17.79 -4.84 14.08
N VAL A 53 17.33 -3.65 14.47
CA VAL A 53 16.23 -2.96 13.78
C VAL A 53 16.68 -2.50 12.41
N GLU A 54 17.86 -1.92 12.29
CA GLU A 54 18.43 -1.49 11.00
C GLU A 54 18.56 -2.67 10.03
N ALA A 55 19.10 -3.80 10.49
CA ALA A 55 19.18 -5.01 9.69
C ALA A 55 17.80 -5.54 9.26
N ALA A 56 16.81 -5.50 10.15
CA ALA A 56 15.44 -5.91 9.83
C ALA A 56 14.78 -4.98 8.80
N VAL A 57 15.00 -3.66 8.92
CA VAL A 57 14.48 -2.66 7.98
C VAL A 57 15.11 -2.84 6.59
N GLU A 58 16.41 -3.09 6.51
CA GLU A 58 17.10 -3.36 5.24
C GLU A 58 16.53 -4.62 4.56
N GLN A 59 16.33 -5.71 5.33
CA GLN A 59 15.70 -6.93 4.80
C GLN A 59 14.27 -6.70 4.31
N LEU A 60 13.48 -5.91 5.04
CA LEU A 60 12.11 -5.56 4.63
C LEU A 60 12.11 -4.70 3.35
N ALA A 61 13.01 -3.73 3.23
CA ALA A 61 13.14 -2.91 2.03
C ALA A 61 13.49 -3.75 0.79
N GLN A 62 14.41 -4.71 0.93
CA GLN A 62 14.77 -5.64 -0.14
C GLN A 62 13.62 -6.57 -0.52
N ALA A 63 12.89 -7.10 0.46
CA ALA A 63 11.71 -7.92 0.22
C ALA A 63 10.61 -7.13 -0.51
N GLN A 64 10.36 -5.88 -0.08
CA GLN A 64 9.40 -4.99 -0.71
C GLN A 64 9.77 -4.70 -2.18
N LYS A 65 11.04 -4.38 -2.46
CA LYS A 65 11.51 -4.16 -3.84
C LYS A 65 11.25 -5.35 -4.74
N ARG A 66 11.56 -6.57 -4.26
CA ARG A 66 11.28 -7.81 -5.02
C ARG A 66 9.78 -7.99 -5.27
N THR A 67 8.93 -7.72 -4.29
CA THR A 67 7.48 -7.79 -4.45
C THR A 67 6.97 -6.77 -5.47
N GLU A 68 7.48 -5.54 -5.46
CA GLU A 68 7.12 -4.50 -6.43
C GLU A 68 7.50 -4.90 -7.87
N GLU A 69 8.68 -5.50 -8.06
CA GLU A 69 9.14 -6.02 -9.35
C GLU A 69 8.21 -7.14 -9.88
N GLU A 70 7.86 -8.11 -9.03
CA GLU A 70 6.94 -9.21 -9.39
C GLU A 70 5.53 -8.69 -9.71
N LEU A 71 5.03 -7.71 -8.95
CA LEU A 71 3.74 -7.07 -9.22
C LEU A 71 3.75 -6.34 -10.57
N CYS A 72 4.84 -5.65 -10.91
CA CYS A 72 4.96 -5.00 -12.21
C CYS A 72 4.95 -6.01 -13.35
N SER A 73 5.61 -7.16 -13.17
CA SER A 73 5.56 -8.27 -14.14
C SER A 73 4.13 -8.81 -14.30
N LEU A 74 3.45 -9.08 -13.19
CA LEU A 74 2.08 -9.58 -13.18
C LEU A 74 1.11 -8.63 -13.87
N VAL A 75 1.21 -7.31 -13.61
CA VAL A 75 0.36 -6.30 -14.26
C VAL A 75 0.56 -6.31 -15.78
N ARG A 76 1.79 -6.47 -16.27
CA ARG A 76 2.07 -6.56 -17.71
C ARG A 76 1.47 -7.81 -18.34
N GLU A 77 1.62 -8.97 -17.69
CA GLU A 77 1.04 -10.22 -18.19
C GLU A 77 -0.50 -10.21 -18.13
N HIS A 78 -1.07 -9.57 -17.12
CA HIS A 78 -2.52 -9.37 -17.03
C HIS A 78 -3.03 -8.46 -18.16
N ALA A 79 -2.28 -7.41 -18.53
CA ALA A 79 -2.63 -6.56 -19.67
C ALA A 79 -2.64 -7.34 -21.00
N LYS A 80 -1.62 -8.19 -21.24
CA LYS A 80 -1.60 -9.08 -22.42
C LYS A 80 -2.77 -10.06 -22.42
N THR A 81 -3.11 -10.61 -21.26
CA THR A 81 -4.26 -11.50 -21.13
C THR A 81 -5.56 -10.79 -21.50
N ARG A 82 -5.74 -9.55 -21.03
CA ARG A 82 -6.90 -8.72 -21.38
C ARG A 82 -6.97 -8.46 -22.89
N GLU A 83 -5.85 -8.16 -23.52
CA GLU A 83 -5.76 -7.97 -24.98
C GLU A 83 -6.17 -9.25 -25.75
N MET A 84 -5.66 -10.41 -25.33
CA MET A 84 -6.03 -11.69 -25.95
C MET A 84 -7.52 -12.00 -25.79
N VAL A 85 -8.09 -11.72 -24.61
CA VAL A 85 -9.53 -11.90 -24.37
C VAL A 85 -10.35 -10.96 -25.24
N ALA A 86 -9.94 -9.70 -25.39
CA ALA A 86 -10.60 -8.77 -26.31
C ALA A 86 -10.56 -9.30 -27.75
N GLY A 87 -9.40 -9.73 -28.25
CA GLY A 87 -9.30 -10.30 -29.60
C GLY A 87 -10.14 -11.57 -29.81
N LEU A 88 -10.27 -12.41 -28.79
CA LEU A 88 -11.17 -13.57 -28.82
C LEU A 88 -12.64 -13.13 -28.87
N SER A 89 -13.01 -12.15 -28.05
CA SER A 89 -14.34 -11.57 -28.01
C SER A 89 -14.75 -11.02 -29.37
N ASP A 90 -13.84 -10.32 -30.04
CA ASP A 90 -14.04 -9.80 -31.39
C ASP A 90 -14.31 -10.94 -32.36
N THR A 91 -13.44 -11.95 -32.37
CA THR A 91 -13.53 -13.08 -33.30
C THR A 91 -14.84 -13.86 -33.11
N VAL A 92 -15.19 -14.15 -31.85
CA VAL A 92 -16.44 -14.85 -31.51
C VAL A 92 -17.64 -13.96 -31.84
N GLY A 93 -17.60 -12.67 -31.52
CA GLY A 93 -18.64 -11.69 -31.85
C GLY A 93 -18.92 -11.63 -33.35
N TYR A 94 -17.89 -11.37 -34.16
CA TYR A 94 -18.01 -11.39 -35.63
C TYR A 94 -18.52 -12.73 -36.15
N GLY A 95 -18.02 -13.85 -35.62
CA GLY A 95 -18.44 -15.19 -36.00
C GLY A 95 -19.93 -15.43 -35.74
N LEU A 96 -20.38 -15.14 -34.51
CA LEU A 96 -21.77 -15.28 -34.10
C LEU A 96 -22.68 -14.34 -34.89
N GLU A 97 -22.32 -13.08 -35.05
CA GLU A 97 -23.12 -12.12 -35.83
C GLU A 97 -23.28 -12.56 -37.29
N ASN A 98 -22.21 -13.09 -37.91
CA ASN A 98 -22.27 -13.61 -39.27
C ASN A 98 -23.17 -14.84 -39.40
N GLN A 99 -23.14 -15.75 -38.41
CA GLN A 99 -24.03 -16.92 -38.40
C GLN A 99 -25.47 -16.52 -38.11
N ALA A 100 -25.68 -15.62 -37.15
CA ALA A 100 -26.99 -15.08 -36.81
C ALA A 100 -27.61 -14.40 -38.03
N TYR A 101 -26.88 -13.57 -38.77
CA TYR A 101 -27.38 -12.91 -39.98
C TYR A 101 -27.93 -13.91 -41.02
N LYS A 102 -27.31 -15.09 -41.15
CA LYS A 102 -27.75 -16.14 -42.07
C LYS A 102 -28.94 -16.94 -41.54
N ALA A 103 -28.97 -17.21 -40.23
CA ALA A 103 -29.98 -18.08 -39.61
C ALA A 103 -31.25 -17.34 -39.20
N LEU A 104 -31.13 -16.08 -38.78
CA LEU A 104 -32.21 -15.25 -38.21
C LEU A 104 -33.47 -15.19 -39.07
N PRO A 105 -33.42 -14.98 -40.41
CA PRO A 105 -34.63 -14.90 -41.21
C PRO A 105 -35.51 -16.16 -41.10
N ARG A 106 -34.88 -17.35 -41.12
CA ARG A 106 -35.60 -18.63 -40.99
C ARG A 106 -36.15 -18.85 -39.59
N LEU A 107 -35.38 -18.49 -38.56
CA LEU A 107 -35.80 -18.64 -37.16
C LEU A 107 -36.97 -17.71 -36.81
N LEU A 108 -36.92 -16.46 -37.28
CA LEU A 108 -37.98 -15.47 -37.05
C LEU A 108 -39.31 -15.86 -37.72
N GLU A 109 -39.25 -16.40 -38.94
CA GLU A 109 -40.46 -16.89 -39.62
C GLU A 109 -41.01 -18.14 -38.92
N ARG A 110 -40.15 -19.11 -38.56
CA ARG A 110 -40.57 -20.37 -37.92
C ARG A 110 -41.18 -20.17 -36.54
N ASP A 111 -40.54 -19.35 -35.70
CA ASP A 111 -40.85 -19.26 -34.27
C ASP A 111 -41.80 -18.11 -33.94
N PHE A 112 -41.87 -17.08 -34.79
CA PHE A 112 -42.61 -15.84 -34.52
C PHE A 112 -43.50 -15.37 -35.69
N ASP A 113 -43.57 -16.10 -36.80
CA ASP A 113 -44.29 -15.71 -38.03
C ASP A 113 -43.88 -14.32 -38.57
N LEU A 114 -42.63 -13.92 -38.30
CA LEU A 114 -42.07 -12.63 -38.72
C LEU A 114 -41.32 -12.76 -40.04
N LYS A 115 -41.89 -12.20 -41.11
CA LYS A 115 -41.26 -12.17 -42.43
C LYS A 115 -40.42 -10.91 -42.62
N ILE A 116 -39.14 -11.11 -42.92
CA ILE A 116 -38.25 -10.00 -43.27
C ILE A 116 -38.57 -9.55 -44.69
N LYS A 117 -38.91 -8.27 -44.84
CA LYS A 117 -39.29 -7.69 -46.15
C LYS A 117 -38.09 -7.44 -47.06
N ASP A 118 -36.93 -7.13 -46.49
CA ASP A 118 -35.70 -6.79 -47.20
C ASP A 118 -34.50 -7.54 -46.57
N ARG A 119 -33.34 -6.89 -46.50
CA ARG A 119 -32.15 -7.39 -45.82
C ARG A 119 -32.13 -6.94 -44.35
N LEU A 120 -31.60 -7.80 -43.49
CA LEU A 120 -31.19 -7.38 -42.15
C LEU A 120 -30.09 -6.32 -42.27
N ALA A 121 -30.09 -5.34 -41.37
CA ALA A 121 -29.05 -4.32 -41.31
C ALA A 121 -28.18 -4.55 -40.07
N ARG A 122 -26.86 -4.55 -40.25
CA ARG A 122 -25.89 -4.61 -39.16
C ARG A 122 -25.49 -3.19 -38.78
N ARG A 123 -26.15 -2.62 -37.77
CA ARG A 123 -25.93 -1.26 -37.28
C ARG A 123 -26.24 -1.20 -35.80
N TYR A 124 -25.51 -0.34 -35.08
CA TYR A 124 -25.94 0.12 -33.76
C TYR A 124 -27.22 0.96 -33.93
N ILE A 125 -28.25 0.68 -33.13
CA ILE A 125 -29.51 1.42 -33.18
C ILE A 125 -29.54 2.37 -31.98
N VAL A 126 -29.55 3.68 -32.27
CA VAL A 126 -29.85 4.73 -31.30
C VAL A 126 -31.32 5.09 -31.47
N TYR A 127 -32.12 4.95 -30.41
CA TYR A 127 -33.55 5.22 -30.44
C TYR A 127 -33.82 6.74 -30.39
N LYS A 128 -35.03 7.13 -30.79
CA LYS A 128 -35.43 8.55 -30.91
C LYS A 128 -35.41 9.32 -29.59
N ASP A 129 -35.41 8.62 -28.46
CA ASP A 129 -35.29 9.16 -27.10
C ASP A 129 -33.82 9.33 -26.66
N GLY A 130 -32.86 9.11 -27.56
CA GLY A 130 -31.43 9.19 -27.27
C GLY A 130 -30.88 7.96 -26.54
N LYS A 131 -31.73 6.95 -26.31
CA LYS A 131 -31.35 5.73 -25.62
C LYS A 131 -30.66 4.77 -26.58
N GLU A 132 -29.59 4.15 -26.11
CA GLU A 132 -28.91 3.07 -26.83
C GLU A 132 -29.70 1.76 -26.66
N ASP A 133 -29.43 0.75 -27.50
CA ASP A 133 -30.04 -0.60 -27.48
C ASP A 133 -30.18 -1.22 -26.08
N GLU A 134 -29.27 -0.86 -25.19
CA GLU A 134 -29.23 -1.21 -23.77
C GLU A 134 -30.48 -0.83 -22.98
N GLU A 135 -30.96 0.40 -23.12
CA GLU A 135 -32.00 0.92 -22.23
C GLU A 135 -33.38 0.41 -22.64
N TYR A 136 -33.61 0.27 -23.96
CA TYR A 136 -34.81 -0.35 -24.52
C TYR A 136 -34.90 -1.83 -24.13
N ALA A 137 -33.79 -2.57 -24.26
CA ALA A 137 -33.75 -3.98 -23.88
C ALA A 137 -33.95 -4.18 -22.38
N ARG A 138 -33.33 -3.34 -21.53
CA ARG A 138 -33.52 -3.36 -20.07
C ARG A 138 -34.98 -3.11 -19.67
N GLN A 139 -35.66 -2.17 -20.33
CA GLN A 139 -37.10 -1.91 -20.12
C GLN A 139 -38.01 -3.07 -20.55
N LYS A 140 -37.59 -3.84 -21.56
CA LYS A 140 -38.34 -5.00 -22.07
C LYS A 140 -37.91 -6.33 -21.44
N GLY A 141 -36.99 -6.31 -20.47
CA GLY A 141 -36.44 -7.52 -19.85
C GLY A 141 -35.59 -8.38 -20.79
N ILE A 142 -35.11 -7.81 -21.89
CA ILE A 142 -34.24 -8.45 -22.87
C ILE A 142 -32.80 -8.26 -22.41
N LYS A 143 -32.03 -9.35 -22.33
CA LYS A 143 -30.64 -9.31 -21.87
C LYS A 143 -29.72 -9.04 -23.05
N VAL A 144 -29.09 -7.86 -23.06
CA VAL A 144 -28.07 -7.48 -24.06
C VAL A 144 -26.70 -7.91 -23.56
N TYR A 145 -25.90 -8.47 -24.45
CA TYR A 145 -24.52 -8.85 -24.18
C TYR A 145 -23.61 -8.09 -25.15
N TYR A 146 -22.68 -7.31 -24.63
CA TYR A 146 -21.65 -6.66 -25.43
C TYR A 146 -20.38 -7.51 -25.42
N SER A 147 -19.67 -7.52 -26.54
CA SER A 147 -18.35 -8.15 -26.65
C SER A 147 -17.23 -7.32 -25.99
N TYR A 148 -17.50 -6.10 -25.49
CA TYR A 148 -16.46 -5.14 -25.11
C TYR A 148 -16.55 -4.56 -23.69
N GLU A 149 -17.25 -5.21 -22.75
CA GLU A 149 -17.18 -4.79 -21.34
C GLU A 149 -16.34 -5.78 -20.52
N PHE A 150 -15.02 -5.53 -20.47
CA PHE A 150 -14.06 -6.16 -19.55
C PHE A 150 -13.03 -5.15 -19.02
#